data_AF-A0A9X7WGI1-F1
#
_entry.id   AF-A0A9X7WGI1-F1
#
_cell.length_a   1.000
_cell.length_b   1.000
_cell.length_c   1.000
_cell.angle_alpha   90.00
_cell.angle_beta   90.00
_cell.angle_gamma   90.00
#
_symmetry.space_group_name_H-M   'P 1'
#
loop_
_entity.id
_entity.type
_entity.pdbx_description
1 polymer ?
#
loop_
_entity_poly.entity_id
_entity_poly.type
_entity_poly.pdbx_seq_one_letter_code
_entity_poly.pdbx_strand_id
1 'polypeptide(L)'
;MKSSHHAHDLASQLGIGGLMAGGTALALTGIIAVSPVAPALGGAVPPSVQLTASLDLFGPWADVFNTTLANATDVFDAIKEADFGFPGSLQEALAAITFIGVDVATPEGSDLAAQTLDWSHLWGLQYLAGMDMGMGVVPVDAAEPAATILTLLSSPLSGVLMGLIGPLVSPGVELINSIGSIVDSIGDGDFEAALQGLLAAPANVVGAFFNGATLNLDALVPLLNDALQVPEGNAVLGASFDFGGLFTPGVTDSGSIGGSIYNSLGLDLQMVGMGMPYSAPGEGIGLIASLVNLLDMFVAGTD
;
A
#
# COMPACT_ATOMS: atom_id res chain seq x y z
N MET A 1 54.58 -39.34 -3.27
CA MET A 1 55.68 -39.71 -2.36
C MET A 1 55.58 -38.80 -1.13
N LYS A 2 55.13 -39.36 0.01
CA LYS A 2 55.19 -38.85 1.42
C LYS A 2 54.52 -37.49 1.73
N SER A 3 53.92 -37.21 2.89
CA SER A 3 53.45 -37.91 4.11
C SER A 3 52.93 -36.75 5.01
N SER A 4 51.65 -36.68 5.36
CA SER A 4 51.05 -37.07 6.66
C SER A 4 51.31 -36.18 7.89
N HIS A 5 50.21 -35.98 8.64
CA HIS A 5 50.09 -35.86 10.11
C HIS A 5 50.34 -34.50 10.79
N HIS A 6 49.29 -33.90 11.38
CA HIS A 6 49.00 -34.07 12.82
C HIS A 6 47.64 -33.43 13.19
N ALA A 7 46.74 -34.27 13.69
CA ALA A 7 45.68 -33.88 14.60
C ALA A 7 46.21 -34.07 16.03
N HIS A 8 45.95 -33.14 16.93
CA HIS A 8 45.94 -33.42 18.37
C HIS A 8 44.92 -32.51 19.06
N ASP A 9 44.40 -33.08 20.14
CA ASP A 9 43.07 -32.94 20.69
C ASP A 9 43.06 -32.10 21.98
N LEU A 10 41.86 -31.63 22.31
CA LEU A 10 41.29 -31.36 23.64
C LEU A 10 41.85 -30.28 24.59
N ALA A 11 40.97 -29.29 24.84
CA ALA A 11 40.48 -28.81 26.14
C ALA A 11 41.46 -28.43 27.28
N SER A 12 41.31 -27.20 27.78
CA SER A 12 40.86 -26.94 29.17
C SER A 12 41.13 -25.48 29.60
N GLN A 13 40.04 -24.78 29.97
CA GLN A 13 39.91 -23.83 31.11
C GLN A 13 40.69 -22.50 31.09
N LEU A 14 40.20 -21.34 31.54
CA LEU A 14 39.01 -20.89 32.29
C LEU A 14 39.02 -19.35 32.18
N GLY A 15 37.95 -18.67 31.75
CA GLY A 15 36.96 -18.04 32.65
C GLY A 15 37.15 -16.50 32.68
N ILE A 16 36.20 -15.58 32.86
CA ILE A 16 34.77 -15.43 33.25
C ILE A 16 34.48 -13.92 32.96
N GLY A 17 33.29 -13.36 32.69
CA GLY A 17 31.86 -13.74 32.70
C GLY A 17 31.06 -12.71 31.85
N GLY A 18 29.81 -12.94 31.40
CA GLY A 18 28.54 -13.13 32.14
C GLY A 18 27.77 -11.80 32.12
N LEU A 19 26.56 -11.60 31.55
CA LEU A 19 25.22 -12.22 31.66
C LEU A 19 24.50 -12.12 30.27
N MET A 20 23.66 -13.02 29.74
CA MET A 20 22.45 -13.76 30.19
C MET A 20 21.12 -12.97 30.25
N ALA A 21 20.11 -13.55 29.57
CA ALA A 21 18.64 -13.53 29.75
C ALA A 21 17.86 -12.87 28.59
N GLY A 22 16.88 -13.50 27.91
CA GLY A 22 16.33 -14.85 28.02
C GLY A 22 15.31 -15.09 26.90
N GLY A 23 15.44 -16.22 26.20
CA GLY A 23 14.44 -16.69 25.24
C GLY A 23 13.35 -17.48 25.94
N THR A 24 12.11 -17.35 25.46
CA THR A 24 10.99 -18.22 25.82
C THR A 24 10.77 -19.24 24.70
N ALA A 25 11.09 -20.50 24.97
CA ALA A 25 10.66 -21.64 24.18
C ALA A 25 9.32 -22.13 24.74
N LEU A 26 8.26 -22.14 23.92
CA LEU A 26 6.99 -22.77 24.25
C LEU A 26 7.03 -24.24 23.81
N ALA A 27 7.12 -25.12 24.80
CA ALA A 27 6.98 -26.56 24.64
C ALA A 27 5.49 -26.92 24.47
N LEU A 28 5.12 -27.45 23.30
CA LEU A 28 3.81 -28.05 23.04
C LEU A 28 3.91 -29.56 23.31
N THR A 29 3.39 -30.01 24.46
CA THR A 29 3.18 -31.45 24.75
C THR A 29 1.74 -31.69 25.17
N GLY A 30 1.04 -32.56 24.43
CA GLY A 30 -0.32 -33.01 24.74
C GLY A 30 -0.85 -34.16 23.85
N ILE A 31 -0.27 -35.36 24.02
CA ILE A 31 -0.84 -36.75 24.03
C ILE A 31 -1.82 -37.23 22.93
N ILE A 32 -1.51 -38.41 22.35
CA ILE A 32 -2.36 -39.26 21.49
C ILE A 32 -3.19 -40.29 22.30
N ALA A 33 -4.47 -40.42 21.90
CA ALA A 33 -5.44 -41.54 21.94
C ALA A 33 -6.14 -42.00 23.24
N VAL A 34 -7.47 -41.80 23.27
CA VAL A 34 -8.48 -42.79 23.73
C VAL A 34 -9.66 -42.79 22.73
N SER A 35 -10.17 -43.98 22.43
CA SER A 35 -11.12 -44.38 21.36
C SER A 35 -12.53 -43.76 21.43
N PRO A 36 -13.32 -43.78 20.31
CA PRO A 36 -14.67 -43.23 20.30
C PRO A 36 -15.68 -44.21 20.91
N VAL A 37 -16.51 -43.73 21.83
CA VAL A 37 -17.80 -44.36 22.18
C VAL A 37 -18.84 -43.25 22.29
N ALA A 38 -19.92 -43.36 21.52
CA ALA A 38 -21.17 -42.63 21.71
C ALA A 38 -22.34 -43.62 21.53
N PRO A 39 -23.56 -43.39 22.05
CA PRO A 39 -24.03 -42.35 22.99
C PRO A 39 -24.93 -42.89 24.14
N ALA A 40 -25.24 -42.06 25.13
CA ALA A 40 -26.52 -42.15 25.83
C ALA A 40 -27.22 -40.79 25.72
N LEU A 41 -28.30 -40.75 24.93
CA LEU A 41 -29.16 -39.59 24.73
C LEU A 41 -29.86 -39.24 26.05
N GLY A 42 -29.38 -38.19 26.72
CA GLY A 42 -30.06 -37.53 27.83
C GLY A 42 -30.34 -36.08 27.43
N GLY A 43 -31.62 -35.70 27.41
CA GLY A 43 -32.08 -34.42 26.88
C GLY A 43 -31.38 -33.21 27.51
N ALA A 44 -30.77 -32.38 26.66
CA ALA A 44 -30.29 -31.06 27.01
C ALA A 44 -31.13 -30.02 26.26
N VAL A 45 -31.81 -29.19 27.05
CA VAL A 45 -32.46 -27.95 26.63
C VAL A 45 -31.50 -27.15 25.74
N PRO A 46 -31.93 -26.61 24.58
CA PRO A 46 -31.04 -25.81 23.76
C PRO A 46 -30.50 -24.64 24.59
N PRO A 47 -29.17 -24.39 24.62
CA PRO A 47 -28.66 -23.19 25.24
C PRO A 47 -29.26 -21.99 24.50
N SER A 48 -30.01 -21.16 25.21
CA SER A 48 -30.39 -19.84 24.73
C SER A 48 -29.10 -19.09 24.41
N VAL A 49 -28.82 -18.86 23.13
CA VAL A 49 -27.73 -18.00 22.68
C VAL A 49 -28.10 -16.59 23.13
N GLN A 50 -27.58 -16.21 24.29
CA GLN A 50 -27.71 -14.87 24.81
C GLN A 50 -26.81 -13.96 23.97
N LEU A 51 -27.39 -13.25 23.00
CA LEU A 51 -26.80 -12.12 22.27
C LEU A 51 -26.69 -10.90 23.21
N THR A 52 -26.13 -11.08 24.40
CA THR A 52 -25.84 -10.02 25.36
C THR A 52 -24.39 -10.13 25.82
N ALA A 53 -23.52 -9.56 25.01
CA ALA A 53 -22.45 -8.72 25.52
C ALA A 53 -22.38 -7.54 24.57
N SER A 54 -22.14 -6.35 25.10
CA SER A 54 -21.52 -5.25 24.37
C SER A 54 -20.18 -5.76 23.85
N LEU A 55 -20.21 -6.50 22.75
CA LEU A 55 -19.04 -6.98 22.05
C LEU A 55 -18.40 -5.74 21.47
N ASP A 56 -17.32 -5.30 22.10
CA ASP A 56 -16.42 -4.34 21.49
C ASP A 56 -15.67 -5.07 20.37
N LEU A 57 -16.38 -5.26 19.25
CA LEU A 57 -15.88 -5.96 18.07
C LEU A 57 -14.72 -5.21 17.41
N PHE A 58 -14.58 -3.91 17.69
CA PHE A 58 -13.68 -3.02 16.97
C PHE A 58 -12.58 -2.42 17.85
N GLY A 59 -12.70 -2.40 19.18
CA GLY A 59 -11.66 -1.92 20.10
C GLY A 59 -10.32 -2.64 19.95
N PRO A 60 -10.27 -3.99 19.94
CA PRO A 60 -9.04 -4.71 19.67
C PRO A 60 -8.43 -4.38 18.30
N TRP A 61 -9.24 -4.05 17.30
CA TRP A 61 -8.77 -3.63 15.98
C TRP A 61 -8.26 -2.20 15.99
N ALA A 62 -8.94 -1.28 16.67
CA ALA A 62 -8.45 0.08 16.84
C ALA A 62 -7.08 0.09 17.55
N ASP A 63 -6.88 -0.78 18.53
CA ASP A 63 -5.59 -0.98 19.19
C ASP A 63 -4.52 -1.51 18.21
N VAL A 64 -4.87 -2.49 17.36
CA VAL A 64 -3.97 -2.98 16.29
C VAL A 64 -3.64 -1.88 15.29
N PHE A 65 -4.61 -1.08 14.82
CA PHE A 65 -4.37 0.04 13.90
C PHE A 65 -3.48 1.11 14.55
N ASN A 66 -3.77 1.53 15.78
CA ASN A 66 -2.98 2.52 16.49
C ASN A 66 -1.54 2.04 16.76
N THR A 67 -1.37 0.78 17.14
CA THR A 67 -0.04 0.16 17.35
C THR A 67 0.72 0.05 16.04
N THR A 68 0.03 -0.34 14.98
CA THR A 68 0.60 -0.45 13.64
C THR A 68 1.04 0.91 13.10
N LEU A 69 0.23 1.97 13.29
CA LEU A 69 0.57 3.35 12.94
C LEU A 69 1.78 3.87 13.73
N ALA A 70 1.87 3.56 15.03
CA ALA A 70 3.03 3.91 15.84
C ALA A 70 4.30 3.22 15.33
N ASN A 71 4.25 1.89 15.12
CA ASN A 71 5.39 1.12 14.61
C ASN A 71 5.83 1.58 13.21
N ALA A 72 4.88 1.94 12.34
CA ALA A 72 5.20 2.47 11.02
C ALA A 72 5.83 3.85 11.05
N THR A 73 5.45 4.68 12.03
CA THR A 73 6.13 5.95 12.29
C THR A 73 7.59 5.69 12.69
N ASP A 74 7.84 4.69 13.55
CA ASP A 74 9.20 4.30 13.93
C ASP A 74 10.02 3.75 12.75
N VAL A 75 9.41 2.92 11.89
CA VAL A 75 10.06 2.44 10.65
C VAL A 75 10.35 3.60 9.70
N PHE A 76 9.43 4.55 9.57
CA PHE A 76 9.61 5.73 8.75
C PHE A 76 10.75 6.61 9.27
N ASP A 77 10.84 6.81 10.58
CA ASP A 77 11.94 7.52 11.21
C ASP A 77 13.27 6.77 11.03
N ALA A 78 13.29 5.44 11.14
CA ALA A 78 14.47 4.63 10.84
C ALA A 78 14.89 4.73 9.36
N ILE A 79 13.94 4.83 8.43
CA ILE A 79 14.21 5.07 7.00
C ILE A 79 14.80 6.46 6.79
N LYS A 80 14.31 7.51 7.47
CA LYS A 80 14.93 8.84 7.42
C LYS A 80 16.37 8.82 7.92
N GLU A 81 16.66 7.99 8.91
CA GLU A 81 17.98 7.85 9.52
C GLU A 81 18.93 6.93 8.73
N ALA A 82 18.39 6.09 7.84
CA ALA A 82 19.18 5.17 7.03
C ALA A 82 19.92 5.92 5.91
N ASP A 83 21.25 5.80 5.89
CA ASP A 83 22.10 6.25 4.80
C ASP A 83 22.08 5.22 3.65
N PHE A 84 21.30 5.50 2.61
CA PHE A 84 21.07 4.60 1.47
C PHE A 84 22.21 4.59 0.42
N GLY A 85 23.37 5.20 0.70
CA GLY A 85 24.48 5.23 -0.25
C GLY A 85 24.26 6.24 -1.38
N PHE A 86 23.69 7.38 -1.02
CA PHE A 86 23.38 8.51 -1.89
C PHE A 86 24.62 9.02 -2.69
N PRO A 87 24.43 9.62 -3.88
CA PRO A 87 25.50 10.31 -4.61
C PRO A 87 26.16 11.41 -3.76
N GLY A 88 27.28 11.95 -4.24
CA GLY A 88 28.26 12.74 -3.45
C GLY A 88 27.75 13.92 -2.61
N SER A 89 26.48 14.34 -2.74
CA SER A 89 25.80 15.24 -1.82
C SER A 89 24.34 14.84 -1.52
N LEU A 90 23.90 15.08 -0.26
CA LEU A 90 22.51 14.88 0.20
C LEU A 90 21.48 15.67 -0.63
N GLN A 91 21.88 16.80 -1.21
CA GLN A 91 20.99 17.66 -1.97
C GLN A 91 20.61 17.05 -3.32
N GLU A 92 21.57 16.44 -4.03
CA GLU A 92 21.32 15.76 -5.31
C GLU A 92 20.48 14.50 -5.11
N ALA A 93 20.77 13.77 -4.03
CA ALA A 93 19.97 12.62 -3.59
C ALA A 93 18.51 12.96 -3.29
N LEU A 94 18.29 14.04 -2.52
CA LEU A 94 16.93 14.50 -2.21
C LEU A 94 16.20 14.95 -3.46
N ALA A 95 16.85 15.69 -4.36
CA ALA A 95 16.23 16.10 -5.62
C ALA A 95 15.81 14.90 -6.49
N ALA A 96 16.66 13.87 -6.60
CA ALA A 96 16.39 12.67 -7.39
C ALA A 96 15.17 11.88 -6.89
N ILE A 97 14.96 11.78 -5.58
CA ILE A 97 13.88 10.95 -5.00
C ILE A 97 12.59 11.71 -4.73
N THR A 98 12.66 13.04 -4.70
CA THR A 98 11.49 13.91 -4.48
C THR A 98 10.98 14.53 -5.77
N PHE A 99 11.77 14.45 -6.84
CA PHE A 99 11.56 15.19 -8.08
C PHE A 99 11.43 16.72 -7.90
N ILE A 100 11.85 17.27 -6.76
CA ILE A 100 11.82 18.72 -6.55
C ILE A 100 12.76 19.39 -7.57
N GLY A 101 12.20 20.32 -8.35
CA GLY A 101 12.93 21.00 -9.43
C GLY A 101 12.93 20.27 -10.77
N VAL A 102 12.26 19.12 -10.87
CA VAL A 102 12.02 18.43 -12.15
C VAL A 102 10.91 19.14 -12.91
N ASP A 103 11.20 19.54 -14.13
CA ASP A 103 10.21 20.04 -15.08
C ASP A 103 9.72 18.89 -15.96
N VAL A 104 8.58 18.32 -15.58
CA VAL A 104 7.96 17.18 -16.27
C VAL A 104 7.44 17.56 -17.67
N ALA A 105 7.38 18.85 -18.02
CA ALA A 105 7.08 19.28 -19.38
C ALA A 105 8.27 19.12 -20.36
N THR A 106 9.46 18.78 -19.85
CA THR A 106 10.64 18.46 -20.66
C THR A 106 10.74 16.96 -20.95
N PRO A 107 11.38 16.53 -22.06
CA PRO A 107 11.61 15.12 -22.32
C PRO A 107 12.32 14.40 -21.17
N GLU A 108 13.36 15.01 -20.61
CA GLU A 108 14.12 14.44 -19.50
C GLU A 108 13.28 14.28 -18.23
N GLY A 109 12.44 15.28 -17.92
CA GLY A 109 11.53 15.21 -16.78
C GLY A 109 10.39 14.20 -16.97
N SER A 110 9.88 14.06 -18.19
CA SER A 110 8.89 13.04 -18.54
C SER A 110 9.46 11.63 -18.42
N ASP A 111 10.68 11.39 -18.92
CA ASP A 111 11.36 10.09 -18.80
C ASP A 111 11.62 9.73 -17.33
N LEU A 112 11.94 10.73 -16.50
CA LEU A 112 12.12 10.52 -15.07
C LEU A 112 10.80 10.19 -14.36
N ALA A 113 9.72 10.93 -14.68
CA ALA A 113 8.39 10.67 -14.13
C ALA A 113 7.81 9.32 -14.60
N ALA A 114 8.14 8.86 -15.80
CA ALA A 114 7.72 7.55 -16.33
C ALA A 114 8.28 6.35 -15.53
N GLN A 115 9.34 6.56 -14.74
CA GLN A 115 9.90 5.52 -13.86
C GLN A 115 9.03 5.22 -12.65
N THR A 116 8.10 6.12 -12.30
CA THR A 116 7.18 5.95 -11.18
C THR A 116 5.72 5.98 -11.63
N LEU A 117 5.39 6.71 -12.68
CA LEU A 117 4.02 6.85 -13.15
C LEU A 117 3.71 5.85 -14.26
N ASP A 118 2.52 5.23 -14.23
CA ASP A 118 1.95 4.58 -15.41
C ASP A 118 1.51 5.63 -16.42
N TRP A 119 1.21 5.18 -17.64
CA TRP A 119 0.85 6.05 -18.75
C TRP A 119 -0.26 7.06 -18.41
N SER A 120 -1.31 6.63 -17.70
CA SER A 120 -2.46 7.49 -17.43
C SER A 120 -2.06 8.62 -16.51
N HIS A 121 -1.45 8.29 -15.36
CA HIS A 121 -0.98 9.29 -14.42
C HIS A 121 0.12 10.18 -15.01
N LEU A 122 1.05 9.62 -15.78
CA LEU A 122 2.08 10.40 -16.45
C LEU A 122 1.46 11.43 -17.41
N TRP A 123 0.44 11.03 -18.18
CA TRP A 123 -0.30 11.92 -19.06
C TRP A 123 -1.02 13.03 -18.27
N GLY A 124 -1.68 12.67 -17.16
CA GLY A 124 -2.35 13.62 -16.28
C GLY A 124 -1.38 14.64 -15.69
N LEU A 125 -0.21 14.21 -15.23
CA LEU A 125 0.82 15.09 -14.69
C LEU A 125 1.39 16.05 -15.74
N GLN A 126 1.71 15.55 -16.94
CA GLN A 126 2.20 16.39 -18.05
C GLN A 126 1.18 17.45 -18.47
N TYR A 127 -0.09 17.07 -18.54
CA TYR A 127 -1.17 18.02 -18.82
C TYR A 127 -1.27 19.10 -17.74
N LEU A 128 -1.18 18.72 -16.47
CA LEU A 128 -1.19 19.66 -15.35
C LEU A 128 0.06 20.53 -15.28
N ALA A 129 1.17 20.08 -15.85
CA ALA A 129 2.40 20.87 -16.01
C ALA A 129 2.36 21.82 -17.21
N GLY A 130 1.23 21.92 -17.91
CA GLY A 130 1.04 22.85 -19.03
C GLY A 130 1.59 22.34 -20.36
N MET A 131 1.88 21.05 -20.48
CA MET A 131 2.29 20.47 -21.76
C MET A 131 1.12 20.51 -22.75
N ASP A 132 1.38 21.05 -23.96
CA ASP A 132 0.41 20.99 -25.06
C ASP A 132 0.36 19.58 -25.63
N MET A 133 -0.68 18.83 -25.26
CA MET A 133 -0.86 17.45 -25.69
C MET A 133 -1.42 17.34 -27.12
N GLY A 134 -1.71 18.45 -27.81
CA GLY A 134 -2.17 18.44 -29.21
C GLY A 134 -3.58 17.86 -29.42
N MET A 135 -4.33 17.60 -28.34
CA MET A 135 -5.63 16.93 -28.35
C MET A 135 -6.83 17.89 -28.22
N GLY A 136 -6.63 19.19 -28.49
CA GLY A 136 -7.68 20.21 -28.40
C GLY A 136 -8.10 20.57 -26.96
N VAL A 137 -7.38 20.05 -25.96
CA VAL A 137 -7.51 20.44 -24.56
C VAL A 137 -6.62 21.66 -24.33
N VAL A 138 -7.14 22.69 -23.66
CA VAL A 138 -6.39 23.91 -23.37
C VAL A 138 -5.38 23.61 -22.27
N PRO A 139 -4.07 23.87 -22.46
CA PRO A 139 -3.08 23.69 -21.41
C PRO A 139 -3.44 24.47 -20.15
N VAL A 140 -3.18 23.86 -19.00
CA VAL A 140 -3.42 24.52 -17.70
C VAL A 140 -2.16 25.29 -17.31
N ASP A 141 -2.32 26.52 -16.84
CA ASP A 141 -1.23 27.21 -16.15
C ASP A 141 -1.12 26.61 -14.74
N ALA A 142 -0.13 25.76 -14.55
CA ALA A 142 0.16 25.15 -13.26
C ALA A 142 0.57 26.24 -12.26
N ALA A 143 -0.28 26.54 -11.28
CA ALA A 143 0.07 27.50 -10.24
C ALA A 143 0.97 26.84 -9.20
N GLU A 144 2.15 27.42 -8.94
CA GLU A 144 2.92 27.06 -7.75
C GLU A 144 2.16 27.44 -6.48
N PRO A 145 2.13 26.58 -5.44
CA PRO A 145 2.97 25.40 -5.22
C PRO A 145 2.38 24.06 -5.69
N ALA A 146 1.22 24.07 -6.37
CA ALA A 146 0.50 22.84 -6.70
C ALA A 146 1.29 21.94 -7.67
N ALA A 147 1.99 22.54 -8.64
CA ALA A 147 2.88 21.81 -9.54
C ALA A 147 4.00 21.10 -8.77
N THR A 148 4.71 21.81 -7.89
CA THR A 148 5.73 21.22 -7.01
C THR A 148 5.18 20.06 -6.18
N ILE A 149 3.97 20.21 -5.62
CA ILE A 149 3.33 19.16 -4.83
C ILE A 149 3.01 17.93 -5.69
N LEU A 150 2.42 18.12 -6.87
CA LEU A 150 2.08 17.00 -7.75
C LEU A 150 3.33 16.26 -8.23
N THR A 151 4.40 16.99 -8.55
CA THR A 151 5.69 16.40 -8.89
C THR A 151 6.27 15.63 -7.70
N LEU A 152 6.19 16.16 -6.48
CA LEU A 152 6.58 15.43 -5.27
C LEU A 152 5.72 14.17 -5.05
N LEU A 153 4.42 14.25 -5.27
CA LEU A 153 3.50 13.10 -5.14
C LEU A 153 3.71 12.07 -6.25
N SER A 154 4.35 12.43 -7.36
CA SER A 154 4.77 11.52 -8.41
C SER A 154 6.13 10.87 -8.16
N SER A 155 6.82 11.26 -7.09
CA SER A 155 8.21 10.87 -6.87
C SER A 155 8.38 9.46 -6.26
N PRO A 156 9.57 8.84 -6.39
CA PRO A 156 9.86 7.54 -5.79
C PRO A 156 9.73 7.53 -4.27
N LEU A 157 10.14 8.62 -3.60
CA LEU A 157 9.99 8.76 -2.15
C LEU A 157 8.52 8.66 -1.75
N SER A 158 7.63 9.29 -2.51
CA SER A 158 6.20 9.20 -2.26
C SER A 158 5.67 7.76 -2.41
N GLY A 159 6.22 7.00 -3.37
CA GLY A 159 5.93 5.57 -3.52
C GLY A 159 6.33 4.76 -2.29
N VAL A 160 7.51 5.00 -1.73
CA VAL A 160 7.97 4.34 -0.50
C VAL A 160 7.08 4.70 0.68
N LEU A 161 6.69 5.97 0.82
CA LEU A 161 5.75 6.41 1.85
C LEU A 161 4.41 5.67 1.75
N MET A 162 3.88 5.52 0.54
CA MET A 162 2.65 4.76 0.34
C MET A 162 2.83 3.28 0.58
N GLY A 163 3.94 2.70 0.11
CA GLY A 163 4.26 1.30 0.36
C GLY A 163 4.35 0.99 1.86
N LEU A 164 4.80 1.93 2.69
CA LEU A 164 4.81 1.78 4.15
C LEU A 164 3.41 1.83 4.76
N ILE A 165 2.57 2.77 4.32
CA ILE A 165 1.24 3.01 4.90
C ILE A 165 0.22 1.98 4.42
N GLY A 166 0.33 1.57 3.16
CA GLY A 166 -0.62 0.70 2.47
C GLY A 166 -0.95 -0.59 3.23
N PRO A 167 0.03 -1.44 3.62
CA PRO A 167 -0.22 -2.67 4.38
C PRO A 167 -0.91 -2.45 5.73
N LEU A 168 -0.81 -1.25 6.30
CA LEU A 168 -1.41 -0.90 7.59
C LEU A 168 -2.87 -0.50 7.43
N VAL A 169 -3.19 0.18 6.32
CA VAL A 169 -4.50 0.79 6.07
C VAL A 169 -5.39 -0.14 5.24
N SER A 170 -4.82 -0.85 4.26
CA SER A 170 -5.55 -1.72 3.34
C SER A 170 -6.39 -2.80 4.03
N PRO A 171 -5.99 -3.43 5.16
CA PRO A 171 -6.85 -4.40 5.85
C PRO A 171 -8.13 -3.76 6.41
N GLY A 172 -8.05 -2.49 6.84
CA GLY A 172 -9.20 -1.73 7.32
C GLY A 172 -10.14 -1.32 6.20
N VAL A 173 -9.58 -0.89 5.07
CA VAL A 173 -10.34 -0.60 3.85
C VAL A 173 -11.07 -1.85 3.37
N GLU A 174 -10.38 -2.99 3.30
CA GLU A 174 -11.01 -4.24 2.89
C GLU A 174 -12.08 -4.72 3.85
N LEU A 175 -11.94 -4.49 5.16
CA LEU A 175 -13.00 -4.78 6.12
C LEU A 175 -14.26 -3.95 5.82
N ILE A 176 -14.10 -2.66 5.53
CA ILE A 176 -15.22 -1.78 5.16
C ILE A 176 -15.87 -2.27 3.85
N ASN A 177 -15.07 -2.61 2.85
CA ASN A 177 -15.54 -3.15 1.58
C ASN A 177 -16.30 -4.47 1.77
N SER A 178 -15.74 -5.39 2.56
CA SER A 178 -16.37 -6.67 2.90
C SER A 178 -17.71 -6.46 3.62
N ILE A 179 -17.80 -5.50 4.55
CA ILE A 179 -19.07 -5.16 5.22
C ILE A 179 -20.08 -4.60 4.20
N GLY A 180 -19.67 -3.66 3.35
CA GLY A 180 -20.51 -3.10 2.29
C GLY A 180 -21.10 -4.19 1.40
N SER A 181 -20.24 -5.08 0.88
CA SER A 181 -20.64 -6.20 0.02
C SER A 181 -21.63 -7.17 0.70
N ILE A 182 -21.45 -7.45 1.99
CA ILE A 182 -22.38 -8.29 2.76
C ILE A 182 -23.74 -7.59 2.90
N VAL A 183 -23.75 -6.28 3.19
CA VAL A 183 -24.98 -5.49 3.34
C VAL A 183 -25.74 -5.42 2.01
N ASP A 184 -25.04 -5.19 0.90
CA ASP A 184 -25.63 -5.17 -0.44
C ASP A 184 -26.25 -6.52 -0.80
N SER A 185 -25.52 -7.62 -0.55
CA SER A 185 -26.02 -8.99 -0.77
C SER A 185 -27.30 -9.28 0.03
N ILE A 186 -27.37 -8.81 1.29
CA ILE A 186 -28.60 -8.93 2.10
C ILE A 186 -29.73 -8.09 1.50
N GLY A 187 -29.45 -6.86 1.08
CA GLY A 187 -30.42 -5.96 0.44
C GLY A 187 -31.03 -6.54 -0.83
N ASP A 188 -30.20 -7.26 -1.61
CA ASP A 188 -30.59 -7.94 -2.84
C ASP A 188 -31.27 -9.30 -2.59
N GLY A 189 -31.33 -9.74 -1.33
CA GLY A 189 -31.93 -11.02 -0.92
C GLY A 189 -31.04 -12.25 -1.17
N ASP A 190 -29.77 -12.05 -1.52
CA ASP A 190 -28.77 -13.10 -1.71
C ASP A 190 -28.07 -13.45 -0.39
N PHE A 191 -28.78 -14.20 0.45
CA PHE A 191 -28.24 -14.65 1.74
C PHE A 191 -27.05 -15.61 1.61
N GLU A 192 -26.93 -16.32 0.48
CA GLU A 192 -25.80 -17.21 0.25
C GLU A 192 -24.52 -16.39 0.01
N ALA A 193 -24.59 -15.38 -0.85
CA ALA A 193 -23.50 -14.43 -1.07
C ALA A 193 -23.12 -13.69 0.23
N ALA A 194 -24.11 -13.26 1.02
CA ALA A 194 -23.86 -12.60 2.30
C ALA A 194 -23.11 -13.50 3.30
N LEU A 195 -23.50 -14.78 3.40
CA LEU A 195 -22.80 -15.75 4.27
C LEU A 195 -21.40 -16.06 3.75
N GLN A 196 -21.22 -16.20 2.44
CA GLN A 196 -19.91 -16.39 1.83
C GLN A 196 -18.99 -15.19 2.11
N GLY A 197 -19.51 -13.96 1.97
CA GLY A 197 -18.80 -12.73 2.28
C GLY A 197 -18.33 -12.69 3.74
N LEU A 198 -19.19 -13.05 4.69
CA LEU A 198 -18.83 -13.10 6.11
C LEU A 198 -17.70 -14.11 6.39
N LEU A 199 -17.74 -15.27 5.74
CA LEU A 199 -16.72 -16.31 5.89
C LEU A 199 -15.41 -15.96 5.17
N ALA A 200 -15.47 -15.21 4.07
CA ALA A 200 -14.33 -14.76 3.31
C ALA A 200 -13.64 -13.54 3.92
N ALA A 201 -14.36 -12.69 4.66
CA ALA A 201 -13.85 -11.44 5.21
C ALA A 201 -12.49 -11.57 5.93
N PRO A 202 -12.23 -12.56 6.81
CA PRO A 202 -10.91 -12.72 7.41
C PRO A 202 -9.80 -12.99 6.39
N ALA A 203 -10.09 -13.79 5.36
CA ALA A 203 -9.13 -14.09 4.30
C ALA A 203 -8.89 -12.87 3.41
N ASN A 204 -9.94 -12.08 3.12
CA ASN A 204 -9.82 -10.85 2.36
C ASN A 204 -8.98 -9.80 3.10
N VAL A 205 -9.23 -9.60 4.40
CA VAL A 205 -8.45 -8.66 5.24
C VAL A 205 -6.97 -9.04 5.30
N VAL A 206 -6.65 -10.32 5.47
CA VAL A 206 -5.25 -10.81 5.39
C VAL A 206 -4.70 -10.66 3.97
N GLY A 207 -5.52 -10.95 2.96
CA GLY A 207 -5.19 -10.74 1.56
C GLY A 207 -4.82 -9.29 1.27
N ALA A 208 -5.56 -8.34 1.84
CA ALA A 208 -5.34 -6.91 1.68
C ALA A 208 -4.04 -6.43 2.32
N PHE A 209 -3.63 -6.99 3.46
CA PHE A 209 -2.30 -6.72 4.03
C PHE A 209 -1.18 -6.99 3.01
N PHE A 210 -1.30 -8.08 2.24
CA PHE A 210 -0.28 -8.48 1.26
C PHE A 210 -0.46 -7.85 -0.12
N ASN A 211 -1.70 -7.67 -0.58
CA ASN A 211 -2.01 -7.30 -1.97
C ASN A 211 -2.68 -5.94 -2.12
N GLY A 212 -3.09 -5.31 -1.02
CA GLY A 212 -3.76 -4.01 -1.02
C GLY A 212 -5.27 -4.09 -1.04
N ALA A 213 -5.90 -2.91 -1.00
CA ALA A 213 -7.34 -2.74 -1.11
C ALA A 213 -7.66 -1.35 -1.69
N THR A 214 -8.73 -1.28 -2.48
CA THR A 214 -9.21 -0.04 -3.09
C THR A 214 -10.30 0.59 -2.23
N LEU A 215 -10.13 1.86 -1.89
CA LEU A 215 -11.16 2.68 -1.27
C LEU A 215 -11.93 3.40 -2.37
N ASN A 216 -13.20 3.02 -2.59
CA ASN A 216 -14.08 3.72 -3.51
C ASN A 216 -14.55 5.04 -2.88
N LEU A 217 -14.43 6.14 -3.62
CA LEU A 217 -14.80 7.50 -3.21
C LEU A 217 -15.94 8.09 -4.06
N ASP A 218 -16.66 7.27 -4.84
CA ASP A 218 -17.71 7.72 -5.76
C ASP A 218 -18.85 8.42 -5.03
N ALA A 219 -19.14 8.00 -3.79
CA ALA A 219 -20.10 8.68 -2.93
C ALA A 219 -19.72 10.15 -2.65
N LEU A 220 -18.44 10.51 -2.77
CA LEU A 220 -17.92 11.87 -2.60
C LEU A 220 -17.90 12.66 -3.91
N VAL A 221 -18.14 12.05 -5.08
CA VAL A 221 -18.10 12.74 -6.37
C VAL A 221 -18.99 13.98 -6.43
N PRO A 222 -20.25 13.98 -5.90
CA PRO A 222 -21.05 15.20 -5.87
C PRO A 222 -20.40 16.33 -5.05
N LEU A 223 -19.77 15.98 -3.92
CA LEU A 223 -19.06 16.93 -3.07
C LEU A 223 -17.78 17.43 -3.75
N LEU A 224 -17.04 16.55 -4.43
CA LEU A 224 -15.81 16.91 -5.15
C LEU A 224 -16.11 17.88 -6.29
N ASN A 225 -17.18 17.65 -7.06
CA ASN A 225 -17.58 18.57 -8.13
C ASN A 225 -17.96 19.96 -7.61
N ASP A 226 -18.65 20.04 -6.47
CA ASP A 226 -19.02 21.31 -5.84
C ASP A 226 -17.79 22.04 -5.25
N ALA A 227 -16.92 21.29 -4.56
CA ALA A 227 -15.73 21.84 -3.91
C ALA A 227 -14.65 22.30 -4.89
N LEU A 228 -14.43 21.55 -5.97
CA LEU A 228 -13.39 21.85 -6.97
C LEU A 228 -13.83 22.92 -7.98
N GLN A 229 -15.11 23.31 -7.97
CA GLN A 229 -15.67 24.27 -8.92
C GLN A 229 -15.24 23.97 -10.35
N VAL A 230 -15.38 22.71 -10.76
CA VAL A 230 -14.94 22.24 -12.07
C VAL A 230 -15.57 23.12 -13.17
N PRO A 231 -14.78 23.56 -14.17
CA PRO A 231 -15.27 24.41 -15.25
C PRO A 231 -16.50 23.84 -15.96
N GLU A 232 -17.35 24.71 -16.51
CA GLU A 232 -18.56 24.27 -17.24
C GLU A 232 -18.23 23.24 -18.33
N GLY A 233 -18.94 22.11 -18.29
CA GLY A 233 -18.76 20.99 -19.22
C GLY A 233 -17.71 19.96 -18.78
N ASN A 234 -16.96 20.23 -17.70
CA ASN A 234 -16.10 19.26 -17.03
C ASN A 234 -16.81 18.68 -15.80
N ALA A 235 -16.43 17.47 -15.41
CA ALA A 235 -16.93 16.84 -14.19
C ALA A 235 -15.95 15.79 -13.67
N VAL A 236 -15.89 15.63 -12.35
CA VAL A 236 -15.40 14.38 -11.75
C VAL A 236 -16.51 13.35 -11.88
N LEU A 237 -16.22 12.20 -12.48
CA LEU A 237 -17.17 11.10 -12.71
C LEU A 237 -17.00 9.98 -11.68
N GLY A 238 -15.77 9.77 -11.23
CA GLY A 238 -15.40 8.70 -10.32
C GLY A 238 -14.12 9.05 -9.59
N ALA A 239 -13.97 8.54 -8.37
CA ALA A 239 -12.76 8.70 -7.59
C ALA A 239 -12.50 7.46 -6.74
N SER A 240 -11.24 7.05 -6.65
CA SER A 240 -10.81 5.99 -5.75
C SER A 240 -9.44 6.29 -5.18
N PHE A 241 -9.06 5.55 -4.14
CA PHE A 241 -7.70 5.54 -3.65
C PHE A 241 -7.26 4.10 -3.37
N ASP A 242 -6.18 3.69 -4.02
CA ASP A 242 -5.71 2.31 -4.04
C ASP A 242 -4.53 2.15 -3.09
N PHE A 243 -4.79 1.53 -1.93
CA PHE A 243 -3.74 1.23 -0.96
C PHE A 243 -3.07 -0.09 -1.33
N GLY A 244 -1.79 -0.07 -1.71
CA GLY A 244 -1.03 -1.30 -1.93
C GLY A 244 -0.74 -2.06 -0.64
N GLY A 245 -0.64 -3.38 -0.72
CA GLY A 245 -0.14 -4.23 0.36
C GLY A 245 1.36 -4.46 0.25
N LEU A 246 1.92 -5.32 1.09
CA LEU A 246 3.37 -5.52 1.19
C LEU A 246 4.02 -5.92 -0.14
N PHE A 247 3.30 -6.71 -0.94
CA PHE A 247 3.77 -7.30 -2.20
C PHE A 247 3.11 -6.72 -3.44
N THR A 248 2.34 -5.62 -3.31
CA THR A 248 1.74 -4.99 -4.48
C THR A 248 2.84 -4.42 -5.38
N PRO A 249 2.90 -4.84 -6.65
CA PRO A 249 4.02 -4.49 -7.52
C PRO A 249 3.97 -3.03 -7.98
N GLY A 250 2.79 -2.40 -8.05
CA GLY A 250 2.59 -1.13 -8.74
C GLY A 250 2.81 -1.23 -10.25
N VAL A 251 2.53 -0.15 -10.96
CA VAL A 251 2.60 -0.07 -12.43
C VAL A 251 3.29 1.24 -12.82
N THR A 252 4.17 1.16 -13.81
CA THR A 252 4.91 2.29 -14.37
C THR A 252 4.93 2.20 -15.89
N ASP A 253 5.08 3.33 -16.57
CA ASP A 253 5.13 3.40 -18.04
C ASP A 253 6.45 2.83 -18.57
N SER A 254 7.53 2.95 -17.80
CA SER A 254 8.84 2.35 -18.14
C SER A 254 8.86 0.82 -18.08
N GLY A 255 7.78 0.18 -17.62
CA GLY A 255 7.70 -1.27 -17.41
C GLY A 255 8.43 -1.76 -16.15
N SER A 256 8.79 -0.85 -15.26
CA SER A 256 9.35 -1.10 -13.93
C SER A 256 8.24 -1.43 -12.92
N ILE A 257 8.63 -1.94 -11.75
CA ILE A 257 7.75 -2.05 -10.56
C ILE A 257 7.88 -0.79 -9.71
N GLY A 258 7.02 -0.62 -8.71
CA GLY A 258 6.98 0.51 -7.81
C GLY A 258 5.92 1.53 -8.23
N GLY A 259 6.11 2.78 -7.84
CA GLY A 259 5.28 3.88 -8.28
C GLY A 259 5.32 5.04 -7.30
N SER A 260 4.22 5.78 -7.19
CA SER A 260 4.14 7.01 -6.40
C SER A 260 2.79 7.17 -5.70
N ILE A 261 2.64 8.18 -4.82
CA ILE A 261 1.32 8.53 -4.26
C ILE A 261 0.33 8.83 -5.38
N TYR A 262 0.80 9.50 -6.43
CA TYR A 262 -0.06 9.93 -7.52
C TYR A 262 -0.66 8.76 -8.28
N ASN A 263 0.07 7.66 -8.47
CA ASN A 263 -0.47 6.42 -9.06
C ASN A 263 -1.64 5.85 -8.27
N SER A 264 -1.63 5.95 -6.94
CA SER A 264 -2.67 5.39 -6.10
C SER A 264 -4.01 6.13 -6.20
N LEU A 265 -4.04 7.30 -6.85
CA LEU A 265 -5.24 8.12 -6.97
C LEU A 265 -6.02 7.76 -8.24
N GLY A 266 -7.12 7.03 -8.08
CA GLY A 266 -8.04 6.78 -9.20
C GLY A 266 -8.92 8.00 -9.49
N LEU A 267 -8.95 8.44 -10.75
CA LEU A 267 -9.79 9.56 -11.21
C LEU A 267 -10.39 9.29 -12.58
N ASP A 268 -11.71 9.42 -12.66
CA ASP A 268 -12.43 9.51 -13.92
C ASP A 268 -12.92 10.94 -14.10
N LEU A 269 -12.51 11.59 -15.19
CA LEU A 269 -12.80 12.99 -15.47
C LEU A 269 -13.50 13.13 -16.82
N GLN A 270 -14.59 13.87 -16.83
CA GLN A 270 -15.11 14.46 -18.05
C GLN A 270 -14.39 15.77 -18.32
N MET A 271 -13.81 15.89 -19.51
CA MET A 271 -13.11 17.10 -19.95
C MET A 271 -13.64 17.55 -21.31
N VAL A 272 -14.05 18.81 -21.40
CA VAL A 272 -14.46 19.44 -22.65
C VAL A 272 -13.32 19.36 -23.66
N GLY A 273 -13.64 18.94 -24.89
CA GLY A 273 -12.68 18.83 -25.99
C GLY A 273 -12.07 17.44 -26.15
N MET A 274 -12.11 16.58 -25.12
CA MET A 274 -11.38 15.30 -25.15
C MET A 274 -12.11 14.14 -25.85
N GLY A 275 -13.34 14.35 -26.34
CA GLY A 275 -14.11 13.37 -27.14
C GLY A 275 -14.59 12.10 -26.40
N MET A 276 -13.92 11.76 -25.30
CA MET A 276 -14.19 10.65 -24.39
C MET A 276 -13.68 11.03 -22.98
N PRO A 277 -14.23 10.46 -21.89
CA PRO A 277 -13.73 10.70 -20.54
C PRO A 277 -12.27 10.29 -20.39
N TYR A 278 -11.54 11.04 -19.59
CA TYR A 278 -10.22 10.67 -19.09
C TYR A 278 -10.41 9.69 -17.95
N SER A 279 -9.61 8.63 -17.92
CA SER A 279 -9.61 7.65 -16.85
C SER A 279 -8.17 7.35 -16.49
N ALA A 280 -7.85 7.58 -15.22
CA ALA A 280 -6.63 7.11 -14.58
C ALA A 280 -7.06 6.17 -13.45
N PRO A 281 -7.09 4.85 -13.67
CA PRO A 281 -7.38 3.89 -12.62
C PRO A 281 -6.32 3.97 -11.53
N GLY A 282 -6.71 3.88 -10.27
CA GLY A 282 -5.75 3.84 -9.16
C GLY A 282 -4.90 2.59 -9.22
N GLU A 283 -3.60 2.74 -8.99
CA GLU A 283 -2.60 1.67 -8.95
C GLU A 283 -1.97 1.62 -7.56
N GLY A 284 -2.26 0.54 -6.83
CA GLY A 284 -1.74 0.35 -5.49
C GLY A 284 -0.22 0.16 -5.49
N ILE A 285 0.47 0.81 -4.55
CA ILE A 285 1.94 0.73 -4.44
C ILE A 285 2.34 -0.04 -3.19
N GLY A 286 3.14 -1.10 -3.35
CA GLY A 286 3.66 -1.89 -2.24
C GLY A 286 5.07 -1.49 -1.79
N LEU A 287 5.39 -1.77 -0.53
CA LEU A 287 6.69 -1.41 0.08
C LEU A 287 7.87 -2.02 -0.67
N ILE A 288 7.82 -3.33 -0.95
CA ILE A 288 8.97 -4.02 -1.54
C ILE A 288 9.24 -3.49 -2.94
N ALA A 289 8.20 -3.29 -3.75
CA ALA A 289 8.34 -2.80 -5.11
C ALA A 289 8.81 -1.34 -5.16
N SER A 290 8.28 -0.46 -4.31
CA SER A 290 8.70 0.94 -4.22
C SER A 290 10.15 1.10 -3.75
N LEU A 291 10.62 0.27 -2.82
CA LEU A 291 12.03 0.26 -2.41
C LEU A 291 12.96 -0.22 -3.53
N VAL A 292 12.56 -1.25 -4.29
CA VAL A 292 13.33 -1.71 -5.45
C VAL A 292 13.42 -0.62 -6.51
N ASN A 293 12.30 0.02 -6.84
CA ASN A 293 12.29 1.16 -7.78
C ASN A 293 13.22 2.28 -7.33
N LEU A 294 13.13 2.70 -6.06
CA LEU A 294 14.00 3.72 -5.48
C LEU A 294 15.48 3.37 -5.66
N LEU A 295 15.86 2.12 -5.39
CA LEU A 295 17.24 1.64 -5.55
C LEU A 295 17.68 1.61 -7.02
N ASP A 296 16.82 1.14 -7.93
CA ASP A 296 17.11 1.08 -9.35
C ASP A 296 17.35 2.48 -9.94
N MET A 297 16.55 3.47 -9.52
CA MET A 297 16.73 4.87 -9.92
C MET A 297 18.05 5.46 -9.43
N PHE A 298 18.53 5.03 -8.26
CA PHE A 298 19.85 5.44 -7.76
C PHE A 298 21.00 4.79 -8.52
N VAL A 299 20.91 3.50 -8.81
CA VAL A 299 21.94 2.79 -9.57
C VAL A 299 22.05 3.35 -10.98
N ALA A 300 20.92 3.60 -11.65
CA ALA A 300 20.89 4.18 -13.00
C ALA A 300 21.46 5.61 -13.08
N GLY A 301 21.44 6.37 -11.98
CA GLY A 301 22.00 7.72 -11.90
C GLY A 301 23.52 7.79 -11.63
N THR A 302 24.23 6.66 -11.57
CA THR A 302 25.67 6.60 -11.26
C THR A 302 26.60 6.30 -12.44
N ASP A 303 26.06 6.20 -13.66
CA ASP A 303 26.80 6.04 -14.93
C ASP A 303 26.76 7.33 -15.78
#